data_AF-A0ABD6EN55-F1
#
_entry.id   AF-A0ABD6EN55-F1
#
_cell.length_a   1.000
_cell.length_b   1.000
_cell.length_c   1.000
_cell.angle_alpha   90.00
_cell.angle_beta   90.00
_cell.angle_gamma   90.00
#
_symmetry.space_group_name_H-M   'P 1'
#
loop_
_entity.id
_entity.type
_entity.pdbx_description
1 polymer ?
#
loop_
_entity_poly.entity_id
_entity_poly.type
_entity_poly.pdbx_seq_one_letter_code
_entity_poly.pdbx_strand_id
1 'polypeptide(L)'
;MSRIQALKRMVIARFLFTTSVEPLSAFTWYQSVRLVSGVHNPLQRLKTLDIQGVAEYLKNEAKNVVFMCGAGISTSAGIPDFRSPGTGLYDNLEEYHLTDPMDIFNITYFKRHPEPFFTLSPKLFPACVKVSYFRTLLSCASG
;
A
#
# COMPACT_ATOMS: atom_id res chain seq x y z
N MET A 1 -9.82 35.00 -3.51
CA MET A 1 -9.07 33.72 -3.62
C MET A 1 -9.81 32.67 -2.80
N SER A 2 -10.33 31.62 -3.44
CA SER A 2 -11.23 30.67 -2.77
C SER A 2 -10.47 29.74 -1.82
N ARG A 3 -11.12 29.36 -0.69
CA ARG A 3 -10.60 28.45 0.34
C ARG A 3 -10.02 27.14 -0.22
N ILE A 4 -10.47 26.71 -1.40
CA ILE A 4 -10.02 25.51 -2.12
C ILE A 4 -8.59 25.67 -2.68
N GLN A 5 -8.20 26.85 -3.16
CA GLN A 5 -6.83 27.09 -3.65
C GLN A 5 -5.81 27.08 -2.51
N ALA A 6 -6.19 27.54 -1.33
CA ALA A 6 -5.35 27.47 -0.13
C ALA A 6 -5.17 26.01 0.33
N LEU A 7 -6.24 25.20 0.33
CA LEU A 7 -6.17 23.78 0.72
C LEU A 7 -5.27 22.97 -0.21
N LYS A 8 -5.36 23.21 -1.54
CA LYS A 8 -4.50 22.54 -2.53
C LYS A 8 -3.01 22.85 -2.31
N ARG A 9 -2.67 24.10 -1.96
CA ARG A 9 -1.29 24.49 -1.64
C ARG A 9 -0.79 23.86 -0.35
N MET A 10 -1.68 23.71 0.65
CA MET A 10 -1.33 23.16 1.96
C MET A 10 -1.07 21.64 1.92
N VAL A 11 -1.85 20.89 1.13
CA VAL A 11 -1.64 19.43 0.95
C VAL A 11 -0.35 19.15 0.19
N ILE A 12 -0.05 19.94 -0.85
CA ILE A 12 1.21 19.82 -1.61
C ILE A 12 2.42 20.17 -0.72
N ALA A 13 2.33 21.23 0.08
CA ALA A 13 3.39 21.62 1.00
C ALA A 13 3.64 20.56 2.09
N ARG A 14 2.58 19.90 2.60
CA ARG A 14 2.68 18.83 3.61
C ARG A 14 3.37 17.58 3.05
N PHE A 15 3.13 17.25 1.77
CA PHE A 15 3.72 16.06 1.12
C PHE A 15 5.18 16.28 0.71
N LEU A 16 5.53 17.50 0.26
CA LEU A 16 6.90 17.85 -0.12
C LEU A 16 7.87 17.88 1.09
N PHE A 17 7.36 18.03 2.32
CA PHE A 17 8.20 18.09 3.51
C PHE A 17 8.54 16.71 4.10
N THR A 18 7.81 15.65 3.74
CA THR A 18 7.98 14.30 4.32
C THR A 18 8.86 13.37 3.51
N THR A 19 9.24 13.76 2.29
CA THR A 19 10.10 12.97 1.42
C THR A 19 11.16 13.87 0.84
N SER A 20 12.43 13.60 1.15
CA SER A 20 13.59 14.26 0.56
C SER A 20 13.71 13.85 -0.92
N VAL A 21 12.83 14.39 -1.77
CA VAL A 21 12.86 14.14 -3.22
C VAL A 21 13.35 15.42 -3.90
N GLU A 22 14.44 15.27 -4.66
CA GLU A 22 15.12 16.36 -5.38
C GLU A 22 14.14 17.25 -6.18
N PRO A 23 14.29 18.59 -6.17
CA PRO A 23 13.30 19.54 -6.71
C PRO A 23 12.92 19.32 -8.18
N LEU A 24 13.86 18.82 -9.00
CA LEU A 24 13.65 18.55 -10.42
C LEU A 24 12.72 17.35 -10.68
N SER A 25 12.70 16.38 -9.77
CA SER A 25 11.79 15.22 -9.85
C SER A 25 10.36 15.60 -9.45
N ALA A 26 10.19 16.49 -8.47
CA ALA A 26 8.88 16.92 -7.99
C ALA A 26 8.12 17.71 -9.06
N PHE A 27 8.81 18.58 -9.81
CA PHE A 27 8.22 19.30 -10.94
C PHE A 27 7.84 18.38 -12.09
N THR A 28 8.71 17.40 -12.40
CA THR A 28 8.45 16.41 -13.45
C THR A 28 7.26 15.52 -13.07
N TRP A 29 7.20 15.06 -11.81
CA TRP A 29 6.08 14.29 -11.27
C TRP A 29 4.79 15.11 -11.27
N TYR A 30 4.85 16.37 -10.85
CA TYR A 30 3.70 17.28 -10.89
C TYR A 30 3.18 17.50 -12.31
N GLN A 31 4.07 17.67 -13.30
CA GLN A 31 3.72 17.78 -14.71
C GLN A 31 3.13 16.48 -15.27
N SER A 32 3.67 15.31 -14.90
CA SER A 32 3.12 14.01 -15.28
C SER A 32 1.72 13.79 -14.69
N VAL A 33 1.51 14.12 -13.40
CA VAL A 33 0.19 14.06 -12.76
C VAL A 33 -0.76 15.07 -13.40
N ARG A 34 -0.28 16.26 -13.77
CA ARG A 34 -1.10 17.27 -14.45
C ARG A 34 -1.53 16.84 -15.86
N LEU A 35 -0.62 16.24 -16.63
CA LEU A 35 -0.91 15.71 -17.96
C LEU A 35 -1.89 14.53 -17.89
N VAL A 36 -1.80 13.68 -16.87
CA VAL A 36 -2.82 12.66 -16.57
C VAL A 36 -4.13 13.27 -16.09
N SER A 37 -4.12 14.47 -15.50
CA SER A 37 -5.32 15.16 -15.02
C SER A 37 -6.08 15.98 -16.07
N GLY A 38 -5.63 15.98 -17.33
CA GLY A 38 -6.36 16.57 -18.48
C GLY A 38 -7.55 15.75 -18.97
N VAL A 39 -8.20 14.99 -18.08
CA VAL A 39 -9.18 13.95 -18.40
C VAL A 39 -10.51 14.32 -17.75
N HIS A 40 -11.60 14.23 -18.53
CA HIS A 40 -13.01 14.27 -18.08
C HIS A 40 -13.16 13.83 -16.64
N ASN A 41 -13.91 14.55 -15.79
CA ASN A 41 -14.17 14.19 -14.40
C ASN A 41 -14.56 12.70 -14.29
N PRO A 42 -13.62 11.79 -13.99
CA PRO A 42 -13.88 10.35 -14.12
C PRO A 42 -14.64 9.82 -12.89
N LEU A 43 -14.92 10.72 -11.93
CA LEU A 43 -15.23 10.41 -10.54
C LEU A 43 -16.71 10.22 -10.25
N GLN A 44 -17.59 10.15 -11.25
CA GLN A 44 -19.01 9.92 -10.96
C GLN A 44 -19.64 8.81 -11.80
N ARG A 45 -18.94 7.66 -11.87
CA ARG A 45 -19.56 6.38 -12.24
C ARG A 45 -20.36 5.77 -11.08
N LEU A 46 -19.97 6.06 -9.84
CA LEU A 46 -20.71 5.64 -8.67
C LEU A 46 -21.89 6.61 -8.44
N LYS A 47 -23.09 6.07 -8.23
CA LYS A 47 -24.27 6.85 -7.87
C LYS A 47 -24.11 7.52 -6.50
N THR A 48 -23.47 6.81 -5.56
CA THR A 48 -23.18 7.26 -4.19
C THR A 48 -21.75 6.88 -3.79
N LEU A 49 -21.13 7.69 -2.93
CA LEU A 49 -19.74 7.48 -2.44
C LEU A 49 -19.73 6.70 -1.12
N ASP A 50 -20.42 5.57 -1.11
CA ASP A 50 -20.53 4.66 0.02
C ASP A 50 -20.38 3.20 -0.43
N ILE A 51 -20.36 2.28 0.53
CA ILE A 51 -20.21 0.85 0.25
C ILE A 51 -21.36 0.34 -0.65
N GLN A 52 -22.56 0.90 -0.48
CA GLN A 52 -23.72 0.51 -1.29
C GLN A 52 -23.54 0.93 -2.75
N GLY A 53 -23.09 2.16 -3.01
CA GLY A 53 -22.80 2.63 -4.36
C GLY A 53 -21.72 1.80 -5.05
N VAL A 54 -20.70 1.37 -4.31
CA VAL A 54 -19.68 0.45 -4.84
C VAL A 54 -20.28 -0.92 -5.14
N ALA A 55 -21.10 -1.49 -4.25
CA ALA A 55 -21.74 -2.79 -4.45
C ALA A 55 -22.68 -2.78 -5.66
N GLU A 56 -23.48 -1.72 -5.83
CA GLU A 56 -24.34 -1.54 -7.01
C GLU A 56 -23.53 -1.46 -8.31
N TYR A 57 -22.42 -0.72 -8.30
CA TYR A 57 -21.55 -0.61 -9.47
C TYR A 57 -20.89 -1.94 -9.82
N LEU A 58 -20.38 -2.66 -8.82
CA LEU A 58 -19.79 -4.00 -8.99
C LEU A 58 -20.80 -5.00 -9.55
N LYS A 59 -22.06 -4.94 -9.12
CA LYS A 59 -23.11 -5.86 -9.57
C LYS A 59 -23.60 -5.58 -11.00
N ASN A 60 -23.72 -4.31 -11.37
CA ASN A 60 -24.46 -3.93 -12.59
C ASN A 60 -23.58 -3.44 -13.74
N GLU A 61 -22.44 -2.82 -13.46
CA GLU A 61 -21.67 -2.07 -14.47
C GLU A 61 -20.21 -2.53 -14.61
N ALA A 62 -19.60 -3.04 -13.54
CA ALA A 62 -18.21 -3.47 -13.55
C ALA A 62 -18.02 -4.77 -14.35
N LYS A 63 -17.23 -4.70 -15.43
CA LYS A 63 -16.89 -5.87 -16.26
C LYS A 63 -15.51 -6.45 -15.95
N ASN A 64 -14.56 -5.58 -15.61
CA ASN A 64 -13.18 -5.95 -15.32
C ASN A 64 -12.78 -5.30 -13.99
N VAL A 65 -12.59 -6.11 -12.95
CA VAL A 65 -12.26 -5.66 -11.60
C VAL A 65 -10.80 -5.99 -11.31
N VAL A 66 -10.04 -4.99 -10.86
CA VAL A 66 -8.64 -5.17 -10.46
C VAL A 66 -8.53 -4.98 -8.95
N PHE A 67 -7.96 -5.96 -8.26
CA PHE A 67 -7.70 -5.90 -6.82
C PHE A 67 -6.24 -5.51 -6.57
N MET A 68 -6.02 -4.35 -5.96
CA MET A 68 -4.69 -3.93 -5.48
C MET A 68 -4.56 -4.29 -4.00
N CYS A 69 -3.68 -5.23 -3.69
CA CYS A 69 -3.57 -5.82 -2.35
C CYS A 69 -2.17 -5.62 -1.76
N GLY A 70 -2.08 -5.60 -0.43
CA GLY A 70 -0.83 -5.64 0.32
C GLY A 70 -0.90 -6.67 1.45
N ALA A 71 0.11 -6.72 2.32
CA ALA A 71 0.20 -7.71 3.41
C ALA A 71 -1.02 -7.73 4.35
N GLY A 72 -1.73 -6.60 4.48
CA GLY A 72 -2.91 -6.45 5.33
C GLY A 72 -4.05 -7.46 5.07
N ILE A 73 -4.18 -8.00 3.85
CA ILE A 73 -5.23 -9.01 3.57
C ILE A 73 -4.97 -10.36 4.24
N SER A 74 -3.74 -10.58 4.72
CA SER A 74 -3.26 -11.82 5.32
C SER A 74 -3.09 -11.73 6.85
N THR A 75 -3.31 -10.57 7.46
CA THR A 75 -3.22 -10.40 8.92
C THR A 75 -4.27 -11.23 9.65
N SER A 76 -5.49 -11.28 9.11
CA SER A 76 -6.57 -12.15 9.60
C SER A 76 -6.25 -13.65 9.50
N ALA A 77 -5.29 -14.04 8.65
CA ALA A 77 -4.80 -15.41 8.51
C ALA A 77 -3.66 -15.74 9.49
N GLY A 78 -3.24 -14.80 10.33
CA GLY A 78 -2.15 -14.96 11.29
C GLY A 78 -0.76 -14.62 10.74
N ILE A 79 -0.67 -14.05 9.53
CA ILE A 79 0.61 -13.55 8.99
C ILE A 79 0.72 -12.07 9.35
N PRO A 80 1.70 -11.63 10.15
CA PRO A 80 1.85 -10.23 10.51
C PRO A 80 2.12 -9.39 9.25
N ASP A 81 1.64 -8.15 9.25
CA ASP A 81 2.08 -7.18 8.25
C ASP A 81 3.45 -6.61 8.64
N PHE A 82 3.98 -5.69 7.83
CA PHE A 82 5.30 -5.13 8.10
C PHE A 82 5.28 -3.95 9.08
N ARG A 83 4.20 -3.17 9.11
CA ARG A 83 4.20 -1.79 9.60
C ARG A 83 3.18 -1.49 10.71
N SER A 84 2.33 -2.45 11.09
CA SER A 84 1.35 -2.21 12.17
C SER A 84 2.07 -2.05 13.51
N PRO A 85 1.77 -0.98 14.29
CA PRO A 85 2.38 -0.80 15.59
C PRO A 85 2.11 -1.97 16.54
N GLY A 86 3.15 -2.51 17.17
CA GLY A 86 3.09 -3.59 18.18
C GLY A 86 2.83 -5.00 17.64
N THR A 87 2.33 -5.16 16.42
CA THR A 87 2.09 -6.48 15.78
C THR A 87 2.83 -6.68 14.47
N GLY A 88 3.34 -5.60 13.88
CA GLY A 88 4.04 -5.59 12.61
C GLY A 88 5.45 -6.15 12.75
N LEU A 89 5.98 -6.65 11.64
CA LEU A 89 7.28 -7.28 11.60
C LEU A 89 8.39 -6.34 12.07
N TYR A 90 8.40 -5.08 11.60
CA TYR A 90 9.48 -4.11 11.88
C TYR A 90 9.60 -3.73 13.37
N ASP A 91 8.48 -3.74 14.10
CA ASP A 91 8.46 -3.45 15.53
C ASP A 91 9.03 -4.60 16.39
N ASN A 92 9.28 -5.77 15.77
CA ASN A 92 9.79 -6.96 16.45
C ASN A 92 11.21 -7.35 15.98
N LEU A 93 11.95 -6.44 15.34
CA LEU A 93 13.30 -6.70 14.80
C LEU A 93 14.46 -6.19 15.68
N GLU A 94 14.19 -5.76 16.92
CA GLU A 94 15.23 -5.23 17.81
C GLU A 94 16.39 -6.22 18.04
N GLU A 95 16.11 -7.53 17.98
CA GLU A 95 17.10 -8.61 18.13
C GLU A 95 18.13 -8.68 16.99
N TYR A 96 17.87 -8.04 15.85
CA TYR A 96 18.74 -8.09 14.67
C TYR A 96 19.73 -6.92 14.58
N HIS A 97 19.69 -5.98 15.53
CA HIS A 97 20.58 -4.80 15.61
C HIS A 97 20.73 -4.04 14.28
N LEU A 98 19.62 -3.90 13.55
CA LEU A 98 19.57 -3.18 12.28
C LEU A 98 19.47 -1.67 12.50
N THR A 99 20.16 -0.89 11.67
CA THR A 99 20.04 0.58 11.68
C THR A 99 18.68 1.05 11.14
N ASP A 100 18.16 0.36 10.11
CA ASP A 100 16.81 0.52 9.58
C ASP A 100 16.15 -0.87 9.51
N PRO A 101 14.95 -1.08 10.10
CA PRO A 101 14.20 -2.33 9.97
C PRO A 101 13.96 -2.78 8.52
N MET A 102 13.95 -1.86 7.55
CA MET A 102 13.80 -2.20 6.14
C MET A 102 15.05 -2.84 5.53
N ASP A 103 16.23 -2.71 6.16
CA ASP A 103 17.48 -3.28 5.65
C ASP A 103 17.47 -4.81 5.60
N ILE A 104 16.65 -5.46 6.42
CA ILE A 104 16.52 -6.94 6.39
C ILE A 104 16.01 -7.46 5.04
N PHE A 105 15.34 -6.62 4.26
CA PHE A 105 14.87 -6.93 2.89
C PHE A 105 15.66 -6.19 1.81
N ASN A 106 16.72 -5.47 2.17
CA ASN A 106 17.59 -4.79 1.21
C ASN A 106 18.58 -5.78 0.58
N ILE A 107 18.58 -5.89 -0.74
CA ILE A 107 19.44 -6.83 -1.48
C ILE A 107 20.94 -6.59 -1.24
N THR A 108 21.36 -5.33 -1.05
CA THR A 108 22.76 -5.00 -0.81
C THR A 108 23.17 -5.42 0.60
N TYR A 109 22.29 -5.22 1.58
CA TYR A 109 22.49 -5.67 2.94
C TYR A 109 22.53 -7.20 3.01
N PHE A 110 21.54 -7.87 2.43
CA PHE A 110 21.44 -9.34 2.39
C PHE A 110 22.71 -10.01 1.82
N LYS A 111 23.30 -9.43 0.76
CA LYS A 111 24.55 -9.96 0.17
C LYS A 111 25.76 -9.88 1.10
N ARG A 112 25.75 -8.96 2.07
CA ARG A 112 26.84 -8.75 3.05
C ARG A 112 26.58 -9.47 4.37
N HIS A 113 25.32 -9.47 4.79
CA HIS A 113 24.83 -9.99 6.07
C HIS A 113 23.53 -10.79 5.83
N PRO A 114 23.63 -12.03 5.33
CA PRO A 114 22.44 -12.87 5.07
C PRO A 114 21.80 -13.42 6.36
N GLU A 115 22.52 -13.44 7.48
CA GLU A 115 22.13 -14.10 8.73
C GLU A 115 20.81 -13.58 9.31
N PRO A 116 20.54 -12.26 9.37
CA PRO A 116 19.26 -11.74 9.89
C PRO A 116 18.06 -12.24 9.08
N PHE A 117 18.17 -12.27 7.75
CA PHE A 117 17.10 -12.75 6.88
C PHE A 117 16.81 -14.24 7.10
N PHE A 118 17.85 -15.09 7.17
CA PHE A 118 17.66 -16.53 7.39
C PHE A 118 17.15 -16.86 8.79
N THR A 119 17.48 -16.04 9.78
CA THR A 119 16.95 -16.17 11.14
C THR A 119 15.48 -15.75 11.21
N LEU A 120 15.07 -14.76 10.43
CA LEU A 120 13.69 -14.28 10.35
C LEU A 120 12.78 -15.18 9.51
N SER A 121 13.32 -15.81 8.46
CA SER A 121 12.56 -16.57 7.45
C SER A 121 11.62 -17.64 8.04
N PRO A 122 12.01 -18.46 9.05
CA PRO A 122 11.10 -19.43 9.65
C PRO A 122 9.88 -18.81 10.34
N LYS A 123 10.01 -17.58 10.86
CA LYS A 123 8.91 -16.85 11.49
C LYS A 123 7.94 -16.28 10.44
N LEU A 124 8.45 -15.92 9.27
CA LEU A 124 7.67 -15.38 8.15
C LEU A 124 6.88 -16.44 7.37
N PHE A 125 7.41 -17.65 7.28
CA PHE A 125 6.84 -18.73 6.48
C PHE A 125 6.43 -19.92 7.37
N PRO A 126 5.33 -19.80 8.13
CA PRO A 126 4.83 -20.91 8.93
C PRO A 126 4.33 -22.05 8.02
N ALA A 127 4.51 -23.30 8.46
CA ALA A 127 4.14 -24.49 7.70
C ALA A 127 2.63 -24.63 7.43
N CYS A 128 1.79 -23.92 8.20
CA CYS A 128 0.34 -23.91 8.04
C CYS A 128 -0.18 -22.48 8.15
N VAL A 129 -0.87 -22.01 7.11
CA VAL A 129 -1.51 -20.69 7.04
C VAL A 129 -3.00 -20.88 6.77
N LYS A 130 -3.85 -20.22 7.54
CA LYS A 130 -5.30 -20.23 7.29
C LYS A 130 -5.60 -19.36 6.07
N VAL A 131 -6.54 -19.79 5.22
CA VAL A 131 -6.97 -18.96 4.09
C VAL A 131 -7.79 -17.77 4.63
N SER A 132 -7.42 -16.55 4.25
CA SER A 132 -8.20 -15.36 4.64
C SER A 132 -9.50 -15.27 3.84
N TYR A 133 -10.54 -14.69 4.44
CA TYR A 133 -11.83 -14.44 3.75
C TYR A 133 -11.65 -13.67 2.45
N PHE A 134 -10.68 -12.74 2.40
CA PHE A 134 -10.39 -11.98 1.19
C PHE A 134 -9.84 -12.87 0.06
N ARG A 135 -8.99 -13.85 0.39
CA ARG A 135 -8.51 -14.82 -0.60
C ARG A 135 -9.67 -15.67 -1.14
N THR A 136 -10.61 -16.07 -0.30
CA THR A 136 -11.82 -16.77 -0.73
C THR A 136 -12.68 -15.91 -1.66
N LEU A 137 -12.86 -14.62 -1.33
CA LEU A 137 -13.59 -13.68 -2.18
C LEU A 137 -12.98 -13.55 -3.58
N LEU A 138 -11.65 -13.43 -3.66
CA LEU A 138 -10.95 -13.39 -4.95
C LEU A 138 -11.20 -14.64 -5.78
N SER A 139 -11.21 -15.82 -5.15
CA SER A 139 -11.50 -17.08 -5.83
C SER A 139 -12.92 -17.14 -6.38
N CYS A 140 -13.90 -16.58 -5.66
CA CYS A 140 -15.28 -16.52 -6.12
C CYS A 140 -15.49 -15.49 -7.25
N ALA A 141 -14.68 -14.43 -7.31
CA ALA A 141 -14.77 -13.38 -8.31
C ALA A 141 -14.12 -13.76 -9.66
N SER A 142 -13.34 -14.83 -9.71
CA SER A 142 -12.65 -15.32 -10.92
C SER A 142 -13.39 -16.44 -11.66
N GLY A 143 -14.56 -16.87 -11.18
CA GLY A 143 -15.42 -17.88 -11.82
C GLY A 143 -16.58 -17.24 -12.56
#